data_AF-A0A9D2AR58-F1
#
_entry.id   AF-A0A9D2AR58-F1
#
_cell.length_a   1.000
_cell.length_b   1.000
_cell.length_c   1.000
_cell.angle_alpha   90.00
_cell.angle_beta   90.00
_cell.angle_gamma   90.00
#
_symmetry.space_group_name_H-M   'P 1'
#
loop_
_entity.id
_entity.type
_entity.pdbx_description
1 polymer ?
#
loop_
_entity_poly.entity_id
_entity_poly.type
_entity_poly.pdbx_seq_one_letter_code
_entity_poly.pdbx_strand_id
1 'polypeptide(L)'
;MADKHAVTMDKIVNLCKTRGIIFPGSEIYGGMGNTWDYGPVGVEIKNNIKRAWWRKFVQESDNSYGVDAAILMNSRVWEASGHTASFTDPKMDCKECKARFRADNLIEAHSKGKVNPDTMTNEEMEAYIAEHKVACPNCGKHNWTPIRTFNLMFETSRGVTDESQNKIYLRPETA
;
A
#
# COMPACT_ATOMS: atom_id res chain seq x y z
N MET A 1 -29.78 20.70 9.92
CA MET A 1 -29.01 21.47 8.91
C MET A 1 -27.57 20.98 8.99
N ALA A 2 -26.97 20.54 7.89
CA ALA A 2 -25.57 20.11 7.90
C ALA A 2 -24.68 21.31 8.28
N ASP A 3 -23.69 21.07 9.16
CA ASP A 3 -22.74 22.10 9.59
C ASP A 3 -21.97 22.62 8.37
N LYS A 4 -22.18 23.90 8.03
CA LYS A 4 -21.52 24.57 6.90
C LYS A 4 -19.99 24.60 7.07
N HIS A 5 -19.49 24.48 8.29
CA HIS A 5 -18.07 24.50 8.62
C HIS A 5 -17.43 23.11 8.69
N ALA A 6 -18.19 22.03 8.50
CA ALA A 6 -17.64 20.68 8.49
C ALA A 6 -16.54 20.57 7.42
N VAL A 7 -15.34 20.19 7.84
CA VAL A 7 -14.21 19.90 6.96
C VAL A 7 -14.41 18.49 6.39
N THR A 8 -14.65 18.40 5.09
CA THR A 8 -14.81 17.13 4.38
C THR A 8 -13.57 16.82 3.56
N MET A 9 -13.35 15.55 3.22
CA MET A 9 -12.22 15.15 2.39
C MET A 9 -12.23 15.87 1.03
N ASP A 10 -13.41 16.01 0.41
CA ASP A 10 -13.56 16.74 -0.85
C ASP A 10 -13.14 18.22 -0.73
N LYS A 11 -13.44 18.87 0.40
CA LYS A 11 -12.99 20.26 0.65
C LYS A 11 -11.46 20.33 0.76
N ILE A 12 -10.83 19.36 1.44
CA ILE A 12 -9.37 19.31 1.58
C ILE A 12 -8.70 19.06 0.22
N VAL A 13 -9.19 18.06 -0.54
CA VAL A 13 -8.66 17.72 -1.87
C VAL A 13 -8.76 18.91 -2.82
N ASN A 14 -9.91 19.59 -2.84
CA ASN A 14 -10.11 20.79 -3.64
C ASN A 14 -9.17 21.94 -3.22
N LEU A 15 -8.96 22.13 -1.92
CA LEU A 15 -8.00 23.13 -1.43
C LEU A 15 -6.57 22.80 -1.88
N CYS A 16 -6.14 21.55 -1.73
CA CYS A 16 -4.81 21.09 -2.14
C CYS A 16 -4.57 21.35 -3.63
N LYS A 17 -5.55 21.04 -4.48
CA LYS A 17 -5.48 21.26 -5.93
C LYS A 17 -5.44 22.75 -6.26
N THR A 18 -6.38 23.54 -5.73
CA THR A 18 -6.51 24.97 -6.04
C THR A 18 -5.37 25.83 -5.50
N ARG A 19 -4.65 25.37 -4.47
CA ARG A 19 -3.53 26.07 -3.85
C ARG A 19 -2.15 25.55 -4.26
N GLY A 20 -2.08 24.60 -5.19
CA GLY A 20 -0.80 24.06 -5.66
C GLY A 20 -0.04 23.28 -4.59
N ILE A 21 -0.77 22.52 -3.77
CA ILE A 21 -0.20 21.67 -2.73
C ILE A 21 0.02 20.25 -3.27
N ILE A 22 -1.05 19.56 -3.67
CA ILE A 22 -1.00 18.17 -4.16
C ILE A 22 -1.92 18.03 -5.37
N PHE A 23 -1.44 17.32 -6.40
CA PHE A 23 -2.17 16.94 -7.60
C PHE A 23 -2.20 15.41 -7.75
N PRO A 24 -3.26 14.82 -8.32
CA PRO A 24 -3.23 13.43 -8.78
C PRO A 24 -2.09 13.19 -9.78
N GLY A 25 -1.37 12.08 -9.64
CA GLY A 25 -0.30 11.74 -10.57
C GLY A 25 -0.84 11.52 -11.98
N SER A 26 -0.14 12.02 -12.99
CA SER A 26 -0.54 11.91 -14.40
C SER A 26 -1.97 12.44 -14.68
N GLU A 27 -2.39 13.51 -14.00
CA GLU A 27 -3.78 14.02 -14.02
C GLU A 27 -4.34 14.22 -15.44
N ILE A 28 -3.58 14.84 -16.35
CA ILE A 28 -4.04 15.14 -17.71
C ILE A 28 -4.24 13.89 -18.59
N TYR A 29 -3.75 12.73 -18.14
CA TYR A 29 -3.90 11.44 -18.80
C TYR A 29 -4.91 10.51 -18.11
N GLY A 30 -5.80 11.07 -17.28
CA GLY A 30 -6.83 10.31 -16.56
C GLY A 30 -6.43 9.88 -15.15
N GLY A 31 -5.25 10.31 -14.69
CA GLY A 31 -4.73 9.98 -13.38
C GLY A 31 -4.08 8.60 -13.32
N MET A 32 -3.19 8.41 -12.35
CA MET A 32 -2.61 7.12 -12.01
C MET A 32 -2.93 6.84 -10.54
N GLY A 33 -3.65 5.74 -10.30
CA GLY A 33 -4.03 5.36 -8.94
C GLY A 33 -2.80 5.23 -8.03
N ASN A 34 -2.92 5.71 -6.80
CA ASN A 34 -1.87 5.67 -5.77
C ASN A 34 -0.60 6.48 -6.07
N THR A 35 -0.63 7.43 -7.01
CA THR A 35 0.47 8.38 -7.23
C THR A 35 -0.03 9.84 -7.17
N TRP A 36 0.83 10.73 -6.68
CA TRP A 36 0.53 12.16 -6.51
C TRP A 36 1.77 13.02 -6.71
N ASP A 37 1.57 14.20 -7.29
CA ASP A 37 2.61 15.20 -7.51
C ASP A 37 2.47 16.36 -6.52
N TYR A 38 3.57 16.79 -5.91
CA TYR A 38 3.60 17.93 -5.00
C TYR A 38 3.85 19.21 -5.79
N GLY A 39 2.91 20.16 -5.72
CA GLY A 39 3.02 21.46 -6.37
C GLY A 39 3.96 22.43 -5.65
N PRO A 40 4.06 23.69 -6.10
CA PRO A 40 5.00 24.68 -5.56
C PRO A 40 4.86 24.92 -4.04
N VAL A 41 3.64 24.93 -3.52
CA VAL A 41 3.41 25.10 -2.07
C VAL A 41 3.65 23.77 -1.34
N GLY A 42 3.22 22.66 -1.95
CA GLY A 42 3.33 21.34 -1.35
C GLY A 42 4.78 20.89 -1.18
N VAL A 43 5.66 21.21 -2.13
CA VAL A 43 7.08 20.85 -2.04
C VAL A 43 7.76 21.58 -0.85
N GLU A 44 7.43 22.85 -0.61
CA GLU A 44 7.93 23.60 0.54
C GLU A 44 7.41 23.07 1.87
N ILE A 45 6.11 22.75 1.94
CA ILE A 45 5.52 22.11 3.13
C ILE A 45 6.22 20.77 3.40
N LYS A 46 6.34 19.91 2.38
CA LYS A 46 7.00 18.60 2.50
C LYS A 46 8.44 18.74 2.97
N ASN A 47 9.19 19.68 2.39
CA ASN A 47 10.58 19.91 2.76
C ASN A 47 10.72 20.47 4.17
N ASN A 48 9.83 21.37 4.61
CA ASN A 48 9.78 21.86 5.98
C ASN A 48 9.57 20.74 6.99
N ILE A 49 8.61 19.85 6.72
CA ILE A 49 8.33 18.69 7.59
C ILE A 49 9.56 17.77 7.65
N LYS A 50 10.15 17.43 6.50
CA LYS A 50 11.37 16.61 6.44
C LYS A 50 12.52 17.21 7.24
N ARG A 51 12.77 18.52 7.11
CA ARG A 51 13.81 19.23 7.87
C ARG A 51 13.55 19.22 9.36
N ALA A 52 12.30 19.47 9.78
CA ALA A 52 11.93 19.45 11.19
C ALA A 52 12.13 18.06 11.80
N TRP A 53 11.72 17.01 11.08
CA TRP A 53 11.94 15.63 11.50
C TRP A 53 13.43 15.29 11.59
N TRP A 54 14.21 15.62 10.55
CA TRP A 54 15.64 15.34 10.50
C TRP A 54 16.40 16.01 11.63
N ARG A 55 16.10 17.28 11.90
CA ARG A 55 16.67 18.00 13.03
C ARG A 55 16.37 17.29 14.34
N LYS A 56 15.10 16.98 14.59
CA LYS A 56 14.65 16.44 15.88
C LYS A 56 15.17 15.03 16.17
N PHE A 57 15.12 14.14 15.18
CA PHE A 57 15.36 12.71 15.38
C PHE A 57 16.77 12.27 14.97
N VAL A 58 17.45 13.03 14.11
CA VAL A 58 18.81 12.71 13.67
C VAL A 58 19.83 13.66 14.30
N GLN A 59 19.72 14.97 14.05
CA GLN A 59 20.77 15.92 14.46
C GLN A 59 20.80 16.20 15.97
N GLU A 60 19.65 16.16 16.64
CA GLU A 60 19.54 16.38 18.09
C GLU A 60 19.71 15.07 18.90
N SER A 61 20.03 13.94 18.25
CA SER A 61 20.22 12.63 18.87
C SER A 61 21.67 12.19 18.73
N ASP A 62 22.35 11.93 19.85
CA ASP A 62 23.75 11.48 19.87
C ASP A 62 23.95 10.08 19.27
N ASN A 63 22.86 9.31 19.10
CA ASN A 63 22.88 7.92 18.66
C ASN A 63 22.20 7.70 17.30
N SER A 64 21.97 8.77 16.54
CA SER A 64 21.30 8.68 15.24
C SER A 64 22.16 9.26 14.13
N TYR A 65 22.35 8.48 13.07
CA TYR A 65 23.24 8.82 11.97
C TYR A 65 22.48 8.80 10.65
N GLY A 66 22.63 9.88 9.88
CA GLY A 66 21.98 10.00 8.59
C GLY A 66 22.63 9.11 7.53
N VAL A 67 21.81 8.37 6.79
CA VAL A 67 22.21 7.56 5.63
C VAL A 67 21.20 7.77 4.51
N ASP A 68 21.67 7.84 3.26
CA ASP A 68 20.82 7.85 2.07
C ASP A 68 21.15 6.63 1.20
N ALA A 69 20.34 5.58 1.31
CA ALA A 69 20.52 4.33 0.59
C ALA A 69 19.78 4.34 -0.77
N ALA A 70 20.26 3.53 -1.71
CA ALA A 70 19.63 3.37 -3.01
C ALA A 70 18.18 2.85 -2.92
N ILE A 71 17.33 3.24 -3.87
CA ILE A 71 15.95 2.74 -3.98
C ILE A 71 15.91 1.35 -4.62
N LEU A 72 16.70 1.14 -5.67
CA LEU A 72 16.83 -0.16 -6.32
C LEU A 72 17.91 -0.97 -5.60
N MET A 73 17.51 -2.14 -5.10
CA MET A 73 18.39 -3.00 -4.31
C MET A 73 18.47 -4.41 -4.92
N ASN A 74 19.55 -5.11 -4.60
CA ASN A 74 19.76 -6.51 -5.00
C ASN A 74 18.66 -7.40 -4.40
N SER A 75 18.13 -8.36 -5.18
CA SER A 75 17.04 -9.24 -4.73
C SER A 75 17.34 -9.98 -3.43
N ARG A 76 18.61 -10.36 -3.22
CA ARG A 76 19.06 -11.08 -2.02
C ARG A 76 18.80 -10.32 -0.72
N VAL A 77 18.74 -8.99 -0.75
CA VAL A 77 18.39 -8.17 0.43
C VAL A 77 16.95 -8.47 0.86
N TRP A 78 16.04 -8.61 -0.09
CA TRP A 78 14.63 -8.86 0.15
C TRP A 78 14.33 -10.33 0.45
N GLU A 79 15.14 -11.23 -0.08
CA GLU A 79 15.13 -12.66 0.29
C GLU A 79 15.60 -12.83 1.74
N ALA A 80 16.73 -12.24 2.09
CA ALA A 80 17.31 -12.34 3.43
C ALA A 80 16.45 -11.69 4.51
N SER A 81 15.75 -10.59 4.19
CA SER A 81 14.78 -9.95 5.10
C SER A 81 13.41 -10.64 5.12
N GLY A 82 13.17 -11.64 4.26
CA GLY A 82 11.92 -12.38 4.18
C GLY A 82 10.82 -11.72 3.35
N HIS A 83 11.00 -10.48 2.87
CA HIS A 83 10.01 -9.73 2.10
C HIS A 83 9.53 -10.47 0.84
N THR A 84 10.40 -11.20 0.14
CA THR A 84 9.97 -11.97 -1.04
C THR A 84 9.01 -13.11 -0.72
N ALA A 85 8.97 -13.58 0.54
CA ALA A 85 8.11 -14.66 0.98
C ALA A 85 6.85 -14.17 1.70
N SER A 86 6.95 -13.10 2.49
CA SER A 86 5.87 -12.66 3.39
C SER A 86 5.21 -11.32 3.01
N PHE A 87 5.80 -10.51 2.12
CA PHE A 87 5.28 -9.18 1.78
C PHE A 87 4.19 -9.25 0.71
N THR A 88 3.11 -9.95 1.05
CA THR A 88 2.07 -10.33 0.11
C THR A 88 0.67 -10.19 0.71
N ASP A 89 -0.26 -9.65 -0.07
CA ASP A 89 -1.66 -9.61 0.32
C ASP A 89 -2.40 -10.89 -0.14
N PRO A 90 -3.14 -11.58 0.75
CA PRO A 90 -4.00 -12.68 0.37
C PRO A 90 -5.27 -12.14 -0.29
N LYS A 91 -5.39 -12.26 -1.62
CA LYS A 91 -6.54 -11.72 -2.37
C LYS A 91 -7.43 -12.83 -2.94
N MET A 92 -8.74 -12.60 -2.90
CA MET A 92 -9.74 -13.47 -3.53
C MET A 92 -10.80 -12.66 -4.26
N ASP A 93 -11.36 -13.25 -5.32
CA ASP A 93 -12.34 -12.61 -6.18
C ASP A 93 -13.72 -13.23 -5.95
N CYS A 94 -14.76 -12.39 -5.87
CA CYS A 94 -16.14 -12.87 -5.88
C CYS A 94 -16.48 -13.34 -7.30
N LYS A 95 -16.82 -14.61 -7.49
CA LYS A 95 -17.11 -15.17 -8.82
C LYS A 95 -18.35 -14.55 -9.48
N GLU A 96 -19.25 -13.96 -8.68
CA GLU A 96 -20.51 -13.38 -9.14
C GLU A 96 -20.34 -11.94 -9.65
N CYS A 97 -19.78 -11.05 -8.83
CA CYS A 97 -19.63 -9.63 -9.19
C CYS A 97 -18.23 -9.23 -9.64
N LYS A 98 -17.27 -10.17 -9.65
CA LYS A 98 -15.86 -9.99 -10.03
C LYS A 98 -15.09 -8.97 -9.18
N ALA A 99 -15.69 -8.50 -8.09
CA ALA A 99 -15.00 -7.62 -7.14
C ALA A 99 -13.92 -8.41 -6.39
N ARG A 100 -12.78 -7.73 -6.18
CA ARG A 100 -11.59 -8.26 -5.53
C ARG A 100 -11.50 -7.75 -4.11
N PHE A 101 -11.20 -8.64 -3.18
CA PHE A 101 -11.06 -8.32 -1.76
C PHE A 101 -9.81 -8.96 -1.21
N ARG A 102 -9.27 -8.38 -0.14
CA ARG A 102 -8.28 -9.06 0.69
C ARG A 102 -9.01 -9.99 1.66
N ALA A 103 -8.54 -11.23 1.77
CA ALA A 103 -9.17 -12.26 2.59
C ALA A 103 -9.09 -11.92 4.09
N ASP A 104 -7.97 -11.37 4.54
CA ASP A 104 -7.79 -10.86 5.90
C ASP A 104 -8.86 -9.84 6.30
N ASN A 105 -9.10 -8.81 5.47
CA ASN A 105 -10.10 -7.78 5.72
C ASN A 105 -11.52 -8.37 5.75
N LEU A 106 -11.81 -9.39 4.94
CA LEU A 106 -13.10 -10.09 4.97
C LEU A 106 -13.31 -10.81 6.31
N ILE A 107 -12.26 -11.48 6.82
CA ILE A 107 -12.29 -12.20 8.09
C ILE A 107 -12.37 -11.23 9.27
N GLU A 108 -11.60 -10.16 9.25
CA GLU A 108 -11.61 -9.14 10.30
C GLU A 108 -12.98 -8.45 10.39
N ALA A 109 -13.55 -8.05 9.23
CA ALA A 109 -14.87 -7.44 9.16
C ALA A 109 -15.98 -8.40 9.62
N HIS A 110 -15.90 -9.68 9.23
CA HIS A 110 -16.87 -10.70 9.65
C HIS A 110 -16.77 -11.01 11.14
N SER A 111 -15.55 -11.21 11.66
CA SER A 111 -15.29 -11.56 13.06
C SER A 111 -15.41 -10.38 14.01
N LYS A 112 -15.49 -9.15 13.49
CA LYS A 112 -15.46 -7.88 14.25
C LYS A 112 -14.22 -7.79 15.14
N GLY A 113 -13.07 -8.18 14.59
CA GLY A 113 -11.77 -8.16 15.28
C GLY A 113 -11.57 -9.25 16.34
N LYS A 114 -12.43 -10.28 16.38
CA LYS A 114 -12.26 -11.43 17.30
C LYS A 114 -11.23 -12.44 16.82
N VAL A 115 -11.01 -12.50 15.51
CA VAL A 115 -10.05 -13.40 14.86
C VAL A 115 -8.97 -12.53 14.26
N ASN A 116 -7.71 -12.89 14.51
CA ASN A 116 -6.57 -12.24 13.86
C ASN A 116 -6.19 -13.04 12.60
N PRO A 117 -6.52 -12.55 11.39
CA PRO A 117 -6.15 -13.23 10.15
C PRO A 117 -4.65 -13.23 9.86
N ASP A 118 -3.86 -12.33 10.47
CA ASP A 118 -2.41 -12.23 10.24
C ASP A 118 -1.65 -13.48 10.72
N THR A 119 -2.25 -14.29 11.60
CA THR A 119 -1.66 -15.53 12.08
C THR A 119 -2.11 -16.76 11.30
N MET A 120 -2.94 -16.59 10.27
CA MET A 120 -3.54 -17.69 9.51
C MET A 120 -2.80 -17.91 8.19
N THR A 121 -2.69 -19.17 7.75
CA THR A 121 -2.26 -19.48 6.38
C THR A 121 -3.37 -19.17 5.38
N ASN A 122 -3.03 -19.13 4.08
CA ASN A 122 -4.03 -18.95 3.03
C ASN A 122 -5.11 -20.04 3.08
N GLU A 123 -4.73 -21.28 3.34
CA GLU A 123 -5.65 -22.41 3.45
C GLU A 123 -6.60 -22.26 4.65
N GLU A 124 -6.08 -21.81 5.80
CA GLU A 124 -6.88 -21.55 6.99
C GLU A 124 -7.85 -20.39 6.77
N MET A 125 -7.43 -19.34 6.08
CA MET A 125 -8.30 -18.21 5.71
C MET A 125 -9.42 -18.65 4.75
N GLU A 126 -9.10 -19.46 3.75
CA GLU A 126 -10.10 -20.04 2.84
C GLU A 126 -11.11 -20.91 3.60
N ALA A 127 -10.62 -21.77 4.49
CA ALA A 127 -11.45 -22.62 5.34
C ALA A 127 -12.39 -21.78 6.21
N TYR A 128 -11.87 -20.75 6.89
CA TYR A 128 -12.69 -19.85 7.70
C TYR A 128 -13.80 -19.19 6.89
N ILE A 129 -13.47 -18.66 5.71
CA ILE A 129 -14.43 -17.97 4.83
C ILE A 129 -15.54 -18.92 4.36
N ALA A 130 -15.18 -20.17 4.04
CA ALA A 130 -16.13 -21.20 3.64
C ALA A 130 -17.02 -21.66 4.80
N GLU A 131 -16.44 -21.97 5.95
CA GLU A 131 -17.14 -22.46 7.15
C GLU A 131 -18.12 -21.42 7.71
N HIS A 132 -17.68 -20.17 7.79
CA HIS A 132 -18.48 -19.07 8.34
C HIS A 132 -19.40 -18.43 7.30
N LYS A 133 -19.36 -18.90 6.04
CA LYS A 133 -20.12 -18.35 4.91
C LYS A 133 -19.98 -16.84 4.85
N VAL A 134 -18.76 -16.32 4.80
CA VAL A 134 -18.52 -14.87 4.71
C VAL A 134 -19.09 -14.35 3.39
N ALA A 135 -20.01 -13.40 3.47
CA ALA A 135 -20.69 -12.82 2.33
C ALA A 135 -19.82 -11.76 1.63
N CYS A 136 -19.90 -11.67 0.31
CA CYS A 136 -19.29 -10.60 -0.45
C CYS A 136 -19.90 -9.25 -0.03
N PRO A 137 -19.09 -8.25 0.40
CA PRO A 137 -19.59 -6.94 0.81
C PRO A 137 -20.34 -6.19 -0.29
N ASN A 138 -20.06 -6.51 -1.56
CA ASN A 138 -20.65 -5.82 -2.71
C ASN A 138 -21.98 -6.45 -3.18
N CYS A 139 -22.12 -7.78 -3.16
CA CYS A 139 -23.29 -8.46 -3.73
C CYS A 139 -23.97 -9.48 -2.80
N GLY A 140 -23.45 -9.70 -1.59
CA GLY A 140 -24.01 -10.62 -0.60
C GLY A 140 -23.85 -12.12 -0.92
N LYS A 141 -23.22 -12.48 -2.04
CA LYS A 141 -22.99 -13.88 -2.43
C LYS A 141 -21.76 -14.47 -1.72
N HIS A 142 -21.69 -15.79 -1.62
CA HIS A 142 -20.63 -16.51 -0.90
C HIS A 142 -19.71 -17.30 -1.83
N ASN A 143 -19.74 -17.00 -3.13
CA ASN A 143 -18.99 -17.74 -4.15
C ASN A 143 -17.65 -17.07 -4.42
N TRP A 144 -16.58 -17.63 -3.86
CA TRP A 144 -15.24 -17.08 -3.89
C TRP A 144 -14.27 -17.91 -4.74
N THR A 145 -13.25 -17.28 -5.31
CA THR A 145 -12.07 -17.98 -5.83
C THR A 145 -11.14 -18.39 -4.69
N PRO A 146 -10.23 -19.36 -4.92
CA PRO A 146 -9.07 -19.54 -4.04
C PRO A 146 -8.29 -18.23 -3.88
N ILE A 147 -7.66 -18.08 -2.73
CA ILE A 147 -6.74 -17.00 -2.40
C ILE A 147 -5.54 -17.09 -3.33
N ARG A 148 -5.14 -15.94 -3.84
CA ARG A 148 -3.90 -15.74 -4.57
C ARG A 148 -3.06 -14.72 -3.84
N THR A 149 -1.81 -15.08 -3.67
CA THR A 149 -0.79 -14.23 -3.07
C THR A 149 -0.38 -13.16 -4.07
N PHE A 150 -0.55 -11.88 -3.70
CA PHE A 150 -0.10 -10.76 -4.54
C PHE A 150 1.09 -10.08 -3.88
N ASN A 151 2.28 -10.19 -4.49
CA ASN A 151 3.47 -9.51 -4.01
C ASN A 151 3.27 -7.99 -4.14
N LEU A 152 3.49 -7.29 -3.03
CA LEU A 152 3.33 -5.83 -2.96
C LEU A 152 4.61 -5.09 -3.38
N MET A 153 5.74 -5.78 -3.52
CA MET A 153 6.97 -5.19 -4.03
C MET A 153 6.87 -4.95 -5.53
N PHE A 154 7.27 -3.75 -5.96
CA PHE A 154 7.43 -3.47 -7.38
C PHE A 154 8.72 -4.08 -7.90
N GLU A 155 8.57 -5.09 -8.75
CA GLU A 155 9.64 -5.77 -9.46
C GLU A 155 10.02 -5.04 -10.74
N THR A 156 11.31 -5.00 -11.03
CA THR A 156 11.85 -4.53 -12.31
C THR A 156 13.11 -5.33 -12.68
N SER A 157 13.59 -5.15 -13.91
CA SER A 157 14.76 -5.86 -14.42
C SER A 157 15.92 -4.89 -14.66
N ARG A 158 17.13 -5.32 -14.30
CA ARG A 158 18.37 -4.61 -14.60
C ARG A 158 19.21 -5.45 -15.56
N GLY A 159 19.29 -5.01 -16.80
CA GLY A 159 20.07 -5.62 -17.88
C GLY A 159 19.78 -4.91 -19.20
N VAL A 160 20.72 -4.99 -20.15
CA VAL A 160 20.57 -4.36 -21.48
C VAL A 160 19.94 -5.35 -22.47
N THR A 161 20.16 -6.64 -22.25
CA THR A 161 19.61 -7.74 -23.06
C THR A 161 18.75 -8.64 -22.19
N ASP A 162 17.75 -9.28 -22.80
CA ASP A 162 16.84 -10.19 -22.09
C ASP A 162 17.57 -11.35 -21.39
N GLU A 163 18.70 -11.80 -21.94
CA GLU A 163 19.55 -12.85 -21.37
C GLU A 163 20.38 -12.40 -20.15
N SER A 164 20.55 -11.09 -19.93
CA SER A 164 21.33 -10.51 -18.82
C SER A 164 20.48 -9.79 -17.77
N GLN A 165 19.15 -9.97 -17.83
CA GLN A 165 18.24 -9.32 -16.89
C GLN A 165 18.36 -9.93 -15.49
N ASN A 166 18.86 -9.12 -14.56
CA ASN A 166 18.79 -9.41 -13.14
C ASN A 166 17.50 -8.82 -12.58
N LYS A 167 16.69 -9.68 -11.96
CA LYS A 167 15.50 -9.27 -11.21
C LYS A 167 15.91 -8.42 -10.00
N ILE A 168 15.34 -7.23 -9.89
CA ILE A 168 15.55 -6.29 -8.78
C ILE A 168 14.22 -5.69 -8.36
N TYR A 169 14.20 -5.00 -7.22
CA TYR A 169 12.98 -4.42 -6.68
C TYR A 169 13.20 -2.96 -6.28
N LEU A 170 12.15 -2.16 -6.40
CA LEU A 170 12.02 -0.92 -5.67
C LEU A 170 11.81 -1.27 -4.20
N ARG A 171 12.62 -0.72 -3.29
CA ARG A 171 12.51 -1.00 -1.86
C ARG A 171 11.09 -0.74 -1.33
N PRO A 172 10.47 -1.70 -0.61
CA PRO A 172 9.16 -1.49 0.02
C PRO A 172 9.26 -0.61 1.29
N GLU A 173 10.46 -0.48 1.87
CA GLU A 173 10.74 0.29 3.09
C GLU A 173 12.17 0.84 3.10
N THR A 174 12.55 1.53 4.18
CA THR A 174 13.91 2.12 4.38
C THR A 174 14.59 1.64 5.67
N ALA A 175 14.10 0.56 6.30
CA ALA A 175 14.55 0.05 7.59
C ALA A 175 15.86 -0.74 7.54
#